data_AF-A0A1C2DJ78-F1
#
_entry.id   AF-A0A1C2DJ78-F1
#
_cell.length_a   1.000
_cell.length_b   1.000
_cell.length_c   1.000
_cell.angle_alpha   90.00
_cell.angle_beta   90.00
_cell.angle_gamma   90.00
#
_symmetry.space_group_name_H-M   'P 1'
#
loop_
_entity.id
_entity.type
_entity.pdbx_description
1 polymer ?
#
loop_
_entity_poly.entity_id
_entity_poly.type
_entity_poly.pdbx_seq_one_letter_code
_entity_poly.pdbx_strand_id
1 'polypeptide(L)'
;MAKSTIKRRREAERERIACYEATLRRVQRAPRPAPDFARALNDAGQGFAGVMAREPEAWRPMLKTRDAARLQLAAARHLFALYPVPYALEEIWLDGSGLDADEIALRRRWYVVAARGRSLWKEEARTWLSRKEVHWFLNSPGDLGFDEAIWLAVARSYTGDLGSALRIARSKIARTPRAGFVFWREVARFFCVNVATIAEIDDLCDYLAARREREPGYSLNGRTLASLQRQMAEWHRDLETIARIEAARRRAFRAAGGEPEGRWAGSPLDDWSWKPTAGEVRVRKEQFTVTQLVTADELVAESRAMHHCVSSYAQKCISGQASIWSLRRCVEGNIKRLLTIELNRQHHVVQVRGHGNRLATAEERQVLGRWAKAKAIALSER
;
A
#
# COMPACT_ATOMS: atom_id res chain seq x y z
N MET A 1 71.71 31.35 42.62
CA MET A 1 70.73 32.29 43.21
C MET A 1 69.37 31.60 43.35
N ALA A 2 68.96 31.27 44.57
CA ALA A 2 67.69 30.64 44.86
C ALA A 2 66.54 31.61 44.60
N LYS A 3 65.65 31.32 43.64
CA LYS A 3 64.39 32.06 43.48
C LYS A 3 63.65 32.03 44.82
N SER A 4 63.40 33.20 45.42
CA SER A 4 62.63 33.35 46.67
C SER A 4 61.39 32.47 46.65
N THR A 5 61.13 31.75 47.73
CA THR A 5 60.00 30.81 47.91
C THR A 5 58.66 31.45 47.55
N ILE A 6 58.54 32.78 47.74
CA ILE A 6 57.37 33.59 47.37
C ILE A 6 57.19 33.64 45.85
N LYS A 7 58.28 33.78 45.08
CA LYS A 7 58.25 33.79 43.61
C LYS A 7 57.78 32.45 43.05
N ARG A 8 58.28 31.34 43.60
CA ARG A 8 57.84 29.98 43.22
C ARG A 8 56.37 29.75 43.52
N ARG A 9 55.87 30.23 44.67
CA ARG A 9 54.46 30.11 45.05
C ARG A 9 53.54 30.87 44.09
N ARG A 10 53.94 32.09 43.69
CA ARG A 10 53.21 32.89 42.69
C ARG A 10 53.23 32.27 41.29
N GLU A 11 54.36 31.65 40.90
CA GLU A 11 54.53 30.98 39.61
C GLU A 11 53.62 29.73 39.55
N ALA A 12 53.62 28.91 40.59
CA ALA A 12 52.73 27.74 40.71
C ALA A 12 51.24 28.11 40.76
N GLU A 13 50.89 29.23 41.41
CA GLU A 13 49.51 29.72 41.45
C GLU A 13 49.03 30.20 40.07
N ARG A 14 49.90 30.89 39.32
CA ARG A 14 49.63 31.27 37.92
C ARG A 14 49.45 30.06 37.01
N GLU A 15 50.32 29.06 37.14
CA GLU A 15 50.20 27.81 36.38
C GLU A 15 48.90 27.07 36.71
N ARG A 16 48.49 27.05 37.99
CA ARG A 16 47.22 26.44 38.42
C ARG A 16 46.00 27.18 37.84
N ILE A 17 46.01 28.52 37.87
CA ILE A 17 44.95 29.34 37.27
C ILE A 17 44.89 29.12 35.76
N ALA A 18 46.05 29.13 35.08
CA ALA A 18 46.12 28.90 33.63
C ALA A 18 45.61 27.50 33.24
N CYS A 19 45.95 26.47 34.00
CA CYS A 19 45.45 25.10 33.79
C CYS A 19 43.93 25.01 34.01
N TYR A 20 43.42 25.67 35.05
CA TYR A 20 41.99 25.74 35.33
C TYR A 20 41.22 26.50 34.22
N GLU A 21 41.73 27.64 33.76
CA GLU A 21 41.15 28.40 32.63
C GLU A 21 41.19 27.61 31.31
N ALA A 22 42.28 26.87 31.04
CA ALA A 22 42.38 26.00 29.87
C ALA A 22 41.33 24.87 29.91
N THR A 23 41.09 24.31 31.10
CA THR A 23 40.04 23.31 31.32
C THR A 23 38.65 23.92 31.10
N LEU A 24 38.38 25.11 31.65
CA LEU A 24 37.12 25.83 31.43
C LEU A 24 36.88 26.15 29.95
N ARG A 25 37.90 26.59 29.21
CA ARG A 25 37.79 26.84 27.75
C ARG A 25 37.50 25.58 26.95
N ARG A 26 38.05 24.43 27.37
CA ARG A 26 37.78 23.12 26.74
C ARG A 26 36.36 22.61 27.00
N VAL A 27 35.76 23.01 28.13
CA VAL A 27 34.40 22.62 28.56
C VAL A 27 33.35 23.67 28.18
N GLN A 28 33.75 24.90 27.86
CA GLN A 28 32.86 25.94 27.34
C GLN A 28 32.28 25.51 25.99
N ARG A 29 31.03 25.05 26.04
CA ARG A 29 30.22 24.84 24.84
C ARG A 29 30.12 26.16 24.10
N ALA A 30 30.37 26.14 22.79
CA ALA A 30 30.16 27.30 21.94
C ALA A 30 28.77 27.92 22.21
N PRO A 31 28.67 29.27 22.27
CA PRO A 31 27.39 29.93 22.49
C PRO A 31 26.41 29.49 21.40
N ARG A 32 25.29 28.91 21.83
CA ARG A 32 24.27 28.42 20.89
C ARG A 32 23.51 29.62 20.33
N PRO A 33 23.25 29.67 19.01
CA PRO A 33 22.50 30.76 18.40
C PRO A 33 21.11 30.90 19.04
N ALA A 34 20.57 32.12 18.98
CA ALA A 34 19.21 32.41 19.43
C ALA A 34 18.18 31.70 18.52
N PRO A 35 16.96 31.40 19.03
CA PRO A 35 15.88 30.90 18.18
C PRO A 35 15.55 31.90 17.05
N ASP A 36 15.40 31.40 15.83
CA ASP A 36 15.11 32.23 14.65
C ASP A 36 13.59 32.37 14.45
N PHE A 37 13.00 33.32 15.17
CA PHE A 37 11.57 33.62 15.11
C PHE A 37 11.16 34.28 13.78
N ALA A 38 12.06 35.05 13.16
CA ALA A 38 11.77 35.72 11.89
C ALA A 38 11.59 34.71 10.76
N ARG A 39 12.49 33.72 10.68
CA ARG A 39 12.34 32.61 9.75
C ARG A 39 11.06 31.82 9.99
N ALA A 40 10.72 31.51 11.25
CA ALA A 40 9.50 30.80 11.57
C ALA A 40 8.22 31.55 11.11
N LEU A 41 8.18 32.88 11.30
CA LEU A 41 7.08 33.72 10.80
C LEU A 41 6.99 33.70 9.27
N ASN A 42 8.12 33.83 8.58
CA ASN A 42 8.17 33.80 7.11
C ASN A 42 7.71 32.44 6.56
N ASP A 43 8.24 31.34 7.10
CA ASP A 43 7.93 29.99 6.66
C ASP A 43 6.46 29.62 6.97
N ALA A 44 5.90 30.11 8.07
CA ALA A 44 4.49 29.90 8.42
C ALA A 44 3.54 30.78 7.60
N GLY A 45 3.93 32.02 7.31
CA GLY A 45 3.13 33.00 6.57
C GLY A 45 3.11 32.81 5.05
N GLN A 46 4.06 32.05 4.52
CA GLN A 46 4.21 31.82 3.07
C GLN A 46 2.92 31.27 2.45
N GLY A 47 2.39 31.98 1.45
CA GLY A 47 1.15 31.60 0.75
C GLY A 47 -0.15 32.03 1.44
N PHE A 48 -0.09 32.74 2.58
CA PHE A 48 -1.26 33.09 3.39
C PHE A 48 -1.35 34.59 3.78
N ALA A 49 -0.66 35.47 3.06
CA ALA A 49 -0.58 36.91 3.38
C ALA A 49 -1.93 37.62 3.56
N GLY A 50 -2.99 37.19 2.87
CA GLY A 50 -4.33 37.82 2.96
C GLY A 50 -5.28 37.25 4.02
N VAL A 51 -4.86 36.25 4.81
CA VAL A 51 -5.75 35.54 5.74
C VAL A 51 -5.22 35.49 7.18
N MET A 52 -4.17 36.27 7.48
CA MET A 52 -3.59 36.40 8.81
C MET A 52 -4.60 36.99 9.80
N ALA A 53 -4.63 36.42 11.00
CA ALA A 53 -5.41 36.87 12.14
C ALA A 53 -4.71 37.95 12.97
N ARG A 54 -3.37 37.88 13.03
CA ARG A 54 -2.53 38.79 13.80
C ARG A 54 -1.30 39.16 12.98
N GLU A 55 -0.87 40.41 13.12
CA GLU A 55 0.33 40.90 12.46
C GLU A 55 1.60 40.18 12.94
N PRO A 56 2.55 39.85 12.05
CA PRO A 56 3.82 39.22 12.42
C PRO A 56 4.60 40.04 13.47
N GLU A 57 4.60 41.37 13.36
CA GLU A 57 5.36 42.29 14.22
C GLU A 57 4.83 42.34 15.65
N ALA A 58 3.57 41.93 15.85
CA ALA A 58 2.95 41.87 17.17
C ALA A 58 3.41 40.64 17.97
N TRP A 59 4.13 39.70 17.36
CA TRP A 59 4.56 38.49 18.05
C TRP A 59 5.62 38.79 19.11
N ARG A 60 5.39 38.31 20.34
CA ARG A 60 6.32 38.39 21.47
C ARG A 60 6.50 36.98 22.07
N PRO A 61 7.21 36.07 21.38
CA PRO A 61 7.31 34.67 21.81
C PRO A 61 8.17 34.53 23.09
N MET A 62 7.65 33.81 24.08
CA MET A 62 8.37 33.47 25.32
C MET A 62 8.99 32.05 25.29
N LEU A 63 9.16 31.50 24.09
CA LEU A 63 9.62 30.12 23.86
C LEU A 63 11.13 30.01 24.08
N LYS A 64 11.55 28.99 24.85
CA LYS A 64 12.97 28.66 25.08
C LYS A 64 13.52 27.59 24.12
N THR A 65 12.66 27.04 23.25
CA THR A 65 13.03 26.00 22.28
C THR A 65 13.74 26.62 21.07
N ARG A 66 14.63 25.82 20.46
CA ARG A 66 15.29 26.13 19.17
C ARG A 66 14.87 25.17 18.06
N ASP A 67 14.00 24.23 18.40
CA ASP A 67 13.44 23.29 17.45
C ASP A 67 12.63 24.05 16.40
N ALA A 68 13.09 24.02 15.14
CA ALA A 68 12.53 24.81 14.06
C ALA A 68 11.04 24.53 13.85
N ALA A 69 10.65 23.27 14.00
CA ALA A 69 9.28 22.82 13.81
C ALA A 69 8.35 23.36 14.91
N ARG A 70 8.79 23.33 16.18
CA ARG A 70 8.06 23.97 17.29
C ARG A 70 7.96 25.48 17.13
N LEU A 71 9.00 26.14 16.60
CA LEU A 71 8.95 27.57 16.30
C LEU A 71 7.95 27.86 15.17
N GLN A 72 7.92 27.02 14.14
CA GLN A 72 6.99 27.14 13.02
C GLN A 72 5.54 26.94 13.44
N LEU A 73 5.23 25.90 14.24
CA LEU A 73 3.89 25.72 14.80
C LEU A 73 3.48 26.91 15.68
N ALA A 74 4.39 27.44 16.50
CA ALA A 74 4.10 28.60 17.33
C ALA A 74 3.84 29.87 16.50
N ALA A 75 4.58 30.07 15.40
CA ALA A 75 4.35 31.13 14.44
C ALA A 75 2.98 30.97 13.75
N ALA A 76 2.63 29.76 13.28
CA ALA A 76 1.33 29.48 12.67
C ALA A 76 0.17 29.75 13.63
N ARG A 77 0.29 29.35 14.91
CA ARG A 77 -0.68 29.68 15.96
C ARG A 77 -0.83 31.19 16.17
N HIS A 78 0.28 31.92 16.21
CA HIS A 78 0.24 33.38 16.33
C HIS A 78 -0.49 34.01 15.14
N LEU A 79 -0.03 33.68 13.94
CA LEU A 79 -0.50 34.27 12.69
C LEU A 79 -1.97 33.95 12.39
N PHE A 80 -2.46 32.74 12.69
CA PHE A 80 -3.77 32.30 12.19
C PHE A 80 -4.79 31.93 13.27
N ALA A 81 -4.37 31.46 14.45
CA ALA A 81 -5.28 30.86 15.42
C ALA A 81 -6.02 31.89 16.28
N LEU A 82 -7.32 32.05 15.99
CA LEU A 82 -8.29 32.66 16.90
C LEU A 82 -8.92 31.63 17.84
N TYR A 83 -8.97 30.36 17.42
CA TYR A 83 -9.54 29.25 18.16
C TYR A 83 -8.52 28.12 18.33
N PRO A 84 -8.65 27.28 19.37
CA PRO A 84 -7.87 26.05 19.48
C PRO A 84 -8.07 25.15 18.26
N VAL A 85 -7.00 24.52 17.80
CA VAL A 85 -6.98 23.64 16.63
C VAL A 85 -6.51 22.25 17.09
N PRO A 86 -7.13 21.14 16.63
CA PRO A 86 -6.71 19.79 17.01
C PRO A 86 -5.29 19.46 16.51
N TYR A 87 -4.61 18.58 17.24
CA TYR A 87 -3.25 18.11 16.91
C TYR A 87 -3.12 17.62 15.46
N ALA A 88 -4.14 16.90 14.95
CA ALA A 88 -4.21 16.42 13.58
C ALA A 88 -3.96 17.50 12.50
N LEU A 89 -4.35 18.75 12.78
CA LEU A 89 -4.11 19.89 11.88
C LEU A 89 -2.85 20.68 12.22
N GLU A 90 -2.32 20.52 13.43
CA GLU A 90 -1.07 21.14 13.88
C GLU A 90 0.16 20.36 13.43
N GLU A 91 0.03 19.05 13.29
CA GLU A 91 1.09 18.12 12.88
C GLU A 91 1.83 18.59 11.62
N ILE A 92 1.14 19.16 10.63
CA ILE A 92 1.76 19.63 9.38
C ILE A 92 2.79 20.75 9.56
N TRP A 93 2.72 21.48 10.68
CA TRP A 93 3.70 22.52 11.02
C TRP A 93 4.87 21.95 11.83
N LEU A 94 4.75 20.72 12.31
CA LEU A 94 5.79 20.00 13.04
C LEU A 94 6.59 19.09 12.10
N ASP A 95 5.90 18.35 11.23
CA ASP A 95 6.52 17.43 10.29
C ASP A 95 5.66 17.33 9.02
N GLY A 96 6.29 17.63 7.89
CA GLY A 96 5.73 17.42 6.55
C GLY A 96 6.52 16.39 5.74
N SER A 97 7.47 15.70 6.36
CA SER A 97 8.31 14.72 5.68
C SER A 97 7.46 13.57 5.14
N GLY A 98 7.80 13.11 3.94
CA GLY A 98 7.05 12.06 3.24
C GLY A 98 5.74 12.52 2.59
N LEU A 99 5.36 13.80 2.69
CA LEU A 99 4.22 14.37 1.98
C LEU A 99 4.67 15.14 0.73
N ASP A 100 3.85 15.12 -0.31
CA ASP A 100 4.04 15.98 -1.47
C ASP A 100 3.61 17.43 -1.19
N ALA A 101 3.98 18.35 -2.08
CA ALA A 101 3.72 19.77 -1.90
C ALA A 101 2.20 20.10 -1.88
N ASP A 102 1.39 19.37 -2.65
CA ASP A 102 -0.05 19.59 -2.72
C ASP A 102 -0.72 19.18 -1.41
N GLU A 103 -0.27 18.09 -0.82
CA GLU A 103 -0.75 17.57 0.46
C GLU A 103 -0.36 18.49 1.62
N ILE A 104 0.88 19.00 1.63
CA ILE A 104 1.32 20.00 2.61
C ILE A 104 0.46 21.26 2.50
N ALA A 105 0.24 21.76 1.28
CA ALA A 105 -0.59 22.93 1.04
C ALA A 105 -2.03 22.72 1.50
N LEU A 106 -2.60 21.54 1.24
CA LEU A 106 -3.95 21.18 1.67
C LEU A 106 -4.08 21.18 3.20
N ARG A 107 -3.21 20.46 3.92
CA ARG A 107 -3.27 20.36 5.38
C ARG A 107 -3.06 21.73 6.04
N ARG A 108 -2.17 22.58 5.50
CA ARG A 108 -2.01 23.97 5.97
C ARG A 108 -3.25 24.83 5.72
N ARG A 109 -3.91 24.72 4.57
CA ARG A 109 -5.20 25.41 4.33
C ARG A 109 -6.27 24.97 5.34
N TRP A 110 -6.38 23.67 5.59
CA TRP A 110 -7.34 23.14 6.57
C TRP A 110 -7.07 23.68 7.97
N TYR A 111 -5.80 23.74 8.38
CA TYR A 111 -5.38 24.39 9.63
C TYR A 111 -5.87 25.83 9.68
N VAL A 112 -5.54 26.65 8.67
CA VAL A 112 -5.91 28.08 8.64
C VAL A 112 -7.42 28.28 8.71
N VAL A 113 -8.21 27.50 7.96
CA VAL A 113 -9.67 27.57 7.98
C VAL A 113 -10.22 27.26 9.38
N ALA A 114 -9.75 26.17 10.01
CA ALA A 114 -10.17 25.79 11.36
C ALA A 114 -9.72 26.82 12.42
N ALA A 115 -8.46 27.26 12.35
CA ALA A 115 -7.84 28.24 13.23
C ALA A 115 -8.60 29.58 13.25
N ARG A 116 -9.20 29.96 12.12
CA ARG A 116 -10.00 31.18 11.96
C ARG A 116 -11.48 31.01 12.33
N GLY A 117 -11.90 29.82 12.76
CA GLY A 117 -13.30 29.52 13.07
C GLY A 117 -14.21 29.47 11.84
N ARG A 118 -13.63 29.33 10.65
CA ARG A 118 -14.36 29.22 9.38
C ARG A 118 -14.86 27.79 9.17
N SER A 119 -15.80 27.62 8.26
CA SER A 119 -16.42 26.32 8.02
C SER A 119 -15.51 25.41 7.18
N LEU A 120 -14.72 24.57 7.84
CA LEU A 120 -13.86 23.57 7.17
C LEU A 120 -14.63 22.70 6.17
N TRP A 121 -15.87 22.33 6.52
CA TRP A 121 -16.74 21.60 5.61
C TRP A 121 -17.04 22.38 4.32
N LYS A 122 -17.51 23.64 4.41
CA LYS A 122 -17.90 24.41 3.22
C LYS A 122 -16.72 24.70 2.30
N GLU A 123 -15.56 24.97 2.88
CA GLU A 123 -14.42 25.52 2.15
C GLU A 123 -13.50 24.45 1.58
N GLU A 124 -13.20 23.38 2.35
CA GLU A 124 -12.16 22.43 1.95
C GLU A 124 -12.59 20.95 1.99
N ALA A 125 -13.43 20.54 2.95
CA ALA A 125 -13.64 19.12 3.25
C ALA A 125 -14.92 18.48 2.65
N ARG A 126 -15.85 19.26 2.08
CA ARG A 126 -17.19 18.77 1.63
C ARG A 126 -17.15 17.63 0.62
N THR A 127 -16.06 17.51 -0.14
CA THR A 127 -15.91 16.45 -1.16
C THR A 127 -15.68 15.08 -0.55
N TRP A 128 -15.18 15.02 0.69
CA TRP A 128 -14.74 13.78 1.33
C TRP A 128 -15.49 13.50 2.62
N LEU A 129 -15.80 14.54 3.39
CA LEU A 129 -16.38 14.43 4.72
C LEU A 129 -17.76 15.08 4.78
N SER A 130 -18.67 14.44 5.49
CA SER A 130 -19.94 15.05 5.90
C SER A 130 -19.71 16.10 7.00
N ARG A 131 -20.72 16.96 7.26
CA ARG A 131 -20.65 17.93 8.36
C ARG A 131 -20.42 17.26 9.73
N LYS A 132 -21.06 16.11 9.95
CA LYS A 132 -20.90 15.31 11.18
C LYS A 132 -19.48 14.77 11.33
N GLU A 133 -18.87 14.34 10.23
CA GLU A 133 -17.50 13.85 10.22
C GLU A 133 -16.50 14.97 10.44
N VAL A 134 -16.68 16.14 9.82
CA VAL A 134 -15.84 17.31 10.11
C VAL A 134 -15.92 17.70 11.59
N HIS A 135 -17.11 17.64 12.20
CA HIS A 135 -17.26 17.85 13.63
C HIS A 135 -16.44 16.83 14.45
N TRP A 136 -16.53 15.53 14.14
CA TRP A 136 -15.73 14.51 14.84
C TRP A 136 -14.23 14.67 14.62
N PHE A 137 -13.81 14.99 13.40
CA PHE A 137 -12.41 15.22 13.06
C PHE A 137 -11.81 16.34 13.91
N LEU A 138 -12.51 17.48 14.00
CA LEU A 138 -12.08 18.63 14.79
C LEU A 138 -12.10 18.40 16.30
N ASN A 139 -12.84 17.40 16.77
CA ASN A 139 -12.98 17.04 18.18
C ASN A 139 -12.42 15.63 18.46
N SER A 140 -11.41 15.21 17.70
CA SER A 140 -10.78 13.89 17.88
C SER A 140 -10.10 13.78 19.25
N PRO A 141 -10.24 12.64 19.95
CA PRO A 141 -9.59 12.42 21.23
C PRO A 141 -8.10 12.10 21.04
N GLY A 142 -7.26 12.71 21.88
CA GLY A 142 -5.81 12.48 21.90
C GLY A 142 -5.08 13.04 20.67
N ASP A 143 -3.79 12.75 20.62
CA ASP A 143 -2.88 13.24 19.58
C ASP A 143 -2.84 12.24 18.41
N LEU A 144 -3.95 12.17 17.67
CA LEU A 144 -4.04 11.38 16.44
C LEU A 144 -3.47 12.17 15.26
N GLY A 145 -2.74 11.47 14.38
CA GLY A 145 -2.26 12.06 13.13
C GLY A 145 -3.41 12.44 12.19
N PHE A 146 -3.12 13.24 11.17
CA PHE A 146 -4.14 13.76 10.24
C PHE A 146 -5.05 12.67 9.65
N ASP A 147 -4.46 11.63 9.07
CA ASP A 147 -5.22 10.57 8.41
C ASP A 147 -5.96 9.67 9.41
N GLU A 148 -5.37 9.39 10.56
CA GLU A 148 -6.03 8.65 11.65
C GLU A 148 -7.27 9.39 12.15
N ALA A 149 -7.17 10.72 12.34
CA ALA A 149 -8.29 11.56 12.76
C ALA A 149 -9.41 11.57 11.71
N ILE A 150 -9.07 11.61 10.41
CA ILE A 150 -10.07 11.48 9.33
C ILE A 150 -10.82 10.16 9.45
N TRP A 151 -10.11 9.04 9.58
CA TRP A 151 -10.74 7.72 9.60
C TRP A 151 -11.47 7.43 10.90
N LEU A 152 -11.00 7.98 12.03
CA LEU A 152 -11.77 7.99 13.27
C LEU A 152 -13.10 8.71 13.06
N ALA A 153 -13.09 9.90 12.47
CA ALA A 153 -14.29 10.69 12.24
C ALA A 153 -15.31 9.99 11.33
N VAL A 154 -14.81 9.34 10.28
CA VAL A 154 -15.62 8.48 9.39
C VAL A 154 -16.23 7.32 10.20
N ALA A 155 -15.42 6.57 10.95
CA ALA A 155 -15.90 5.44 11.73
C ALA A 155 -16.93 5.84 12.80
N ARG A 156 -16.73 6.98 13.49
CA ARG A 156 -17.66 7.57 14.49
C ARG A 156 -19.03 7.94 13.91
N SER A 157 -19.15 8.06 12.58
CA SER A 157 -20.46 8.24 11.94
C SER A 157 -21.26 6.94 11.85
N TYR A 158 -20.61 5.79 11.94
CA TYR A 158 -21.22 4.45 11.82
C TYR A 158 -21.29 3.67 13.13
N THR A 159 -20.47 4.01 14.13
CA THR A 159 -20.49 3.36 15.44
C THR A 159 -20.38 4.35 16.60
N GLY A 160 -21.08 4.05 17.69
CA GLY A 160 -20.94 4.74 18.97
C GLY A 160 -19.75 4.24 19.79
N ASP A 161 -19.21 3.05 19.48
CA ASP A 161 -18.07 2.48 20.18
C ASP A 161 -16.76 3.15 19.74
N LEU A 162 -16.16 3.92 20.65
CA LEU A 162 -14.89 4.59 20.42
C LEU A 162 -13.75 3.59 20.21
N GLY A 163 -13.78 2.43 20.88
CA GLY A 163 -12.74 1.40 20.75
C GLY A 163 -12.66 0.86 19.32
N SER A 164 -13.81 0.53 18.72
CA SER A 164 -13.88 0.08 17.33
C SER A 164 -13.49 1.16 16.33
N ALA A 165 -13.92 2.41 16.58
CA ALA A 165 -13.52 3.53 15.73
C ALA A 165 -11.99 3.78 15.77
N LEU A 166 -11.37 3.69 16.94
CA LEU A 166 -9.91 3.80 17.10
C LEU A 166 -9.14 2.64 16.46
N ARG A 167 -9.67 1.40 16.51
CA ARG A 167 -9.05 0.26 15.80
C ARG A 167 -9.01 0.50 14.29
N ILE A 168 -10.08 1.03 13.71
CA ILE A 168 -10.13 1.41 12.29
C ILE A 168 -9.13 2.52 11.99
N ALA A 169 -9.14 3.59 12.80
CA ALA A 169 -8.24 4.74 12.63
C ALA A 169 -6.74 4.37 12.71
N ARG A 170 -6.38 3.35 13.50
CA ARG A 170 -4.98 2.90 13.67
C ARG A 170 -4.57 1.75 12.74
N SER A 171 -5.52 1.22 11.98
CA SER A 171 -5.27 0.16 11.00
C SER A 171 -4.71 0.73 9.69
N LYS A 172 -4.35 -0.16 8.76
CA LYS A 172 -3.95 0.18 7.39
C LYS A 172 -4.99 0.99 6.65
N ILE A 173 -6.26 0.99 7.04
CA ILE A 173 -7.30 1.84 6.44
C ILE A 173 -6.85 3.31 6.44
N ALA A 174 -6.22 3.79 7.53
CA ALA A 174 -5.73 5.16 7.61
C ALA A 174 -4.59 5.48 6.64
N ARG A 175 -3.89 4.46 6.14
CA ARG A 175 -2.77 4.59 5.20
C ARG A 175 -3.21 4.35 3.75
N THR A 176 -4.50 4.21 3.50
CA THR A 176 -5.01 3.90 2.15
C THR A 176 -5.00 5.12 1.23
N PRO A 177 -4.74 4.94 -0.09
CA PRO A 177 -4.73 6.06 -1.02
C PRO A 177 -6.10 6.74 -1.14
N ARG A 178 -6.09 8.08 -1.23
CA ARG A 178 -7.33 8.89 -1.37
C ARG A 178 -8.15 8.56 -2.61
N ALA A 179 -7.52 8.11 -3.70
CA ALA A 179 -8.24 7.64 -4.89
C ALA A 179 -9.24 6.51 -4.58
N GLY A 180 -8.98 5.71 -3.53
CA GLY A 180 -9.85 4.64 -3.06
C GLY A 180 -10.82 5.02 -1.95
N PHE A 181 -10.93 6.30 -1.58
CA PHE A 181 -11.62 6.74 -0.36
C PHE A 181 -13.06 6.20 -0.23
N VAL A 182 -13.84 6.19 -1.32
CA VAL A 182 -15.23 5.69 -1.33
C VAL A 182 -15.30 4.21 -0.92
N PHE A 183 -14.36 3.39 -1.39
CA PHE A 183 -14.30 1.98 -1.04
C PHE A 183 -13.77 1.75 0.36
N TRP A 184 -12.71 2.45 0.74
CA TRP A 184 -12.18 2.30 2.10
C TRP A 184 -13.17 2.78 3.15
N ARG A 185 -14.09 3.69 2.79
CA ARG A 185 -15.26 4.06 3.60
C ARG A 185 -16.26 2.92 3.74
N GLU A 186 -16.51 2.16 2.67
CA GLU A 186 -17.30 0.93 2.74
C GLU A 186 -16.63 -0.11 3.66
N VAL A 187 -15.31 -0.27 3.56
CA VAL A 187 -14.52 -1.17 4.42
C VAL A 187 -14.53 -0.72 5.88
N ALA A 188 -14.34 0.56 6.17
CA ALA A 188 -14.44 1.11 7.52
C ALA A 188 -15.84 0.87 8.12
N ARG A 189 -16.90 1.14 7.35
CA ARG A 189 -18.28 0.84 7.75
C ARG A 189 -18.47 -0.65 8.04
N PHE A 190 -17.89 -1.52 7.22
CA PHE A 190 -17.96 -2.97 7.42
C PHE A 190 -17.36 -3.39 8.77
N PHE A 191 -16.19 -2.87 9.13
CA PHE A 191 -15.53 -3.18 10.41
C PHE A 191 -16.13 -2.47 11.62
N CYS A 192 -16.90 -1.39 11.43
CA CYS A 192 -17.73 -0.83 12.51
C CYS A 192 -18.80 -1.82 12.99
N VAL A 193 -19.27 -2.72 12.12
CA VAL A 193 -20.29 -3.74 12.43
C VAL A 193 -19.65 -5.09 12.73
N ASN A 194 -18.56 -5.42 12.04
CA ASN A 194 -17.85 -6.69 12.18
C ASN A 194 -16.53 -6.45 12.91
N VAL A 195 -16.57 -6.56 14.24
CA VAL A 195 -15.40 -6.33 15.09
C VAL A 195 -14.27 -7.29 14.73
N ALA A 196 -13.09 -6.73 14.48
CA ALA A 196 -11.85 -7.45 14.22
C ALA A 196 -10.68 -6.76 14.94
N THR A 197 -9.59 -7.50 15.14
CA THR A 197 -8.34 -6.94 15.66
C THR A 197 -7.66 -6.06 14.60
N ILE A 198 -6.73 -5.18 15.02
CA ILE A 198 -5.98 -4.34 14.07
C ILE A 198 -5.19 -5.22 13.07
N ALA A 199 -4.57 -6.30 13.55
CA ALA A 199 -3.83 -7.23 12.69
C ALA A 199 -4.74 -7.87 11.62
N GLU A 200 -5.93 -8.34 12.01
CA GLU A 200 -6.89 -8.90 11.06
C GLU A 200 -7.42 -7.86 10.06
N ILE A 201 -7.67 -6.62 10.51
CA ILE A 201 -8.05 -5.53 9.59
C ILE A 201 -6.92 -5.28 8.59
N ASP A 202 -5.67 -5.25 9.06
CA ASP A 202 -4.50 -5.00 8.23
C ASP A 202 -4.30 -6.10 7.17
N ASP A 203 -4.41 -7.37 7.54
CA ASP A 203 -4.33 -8.51 6.61
C ASP A 203 -5.49 -8.48 5.59
N LEU A 204 -6.71 -8.17 6.05
CA LEU A 204 -7.85 -8.01 5.16
C LEU A 204 -7.70 -6.81 4.24
N CYS A 205 -7.07 -5.72 4.67
CA CYS A 205 -6.78 -4.58 3.81
C CYS A 205 -5.86 -4.97 2.66
N ASP A 206 -4.80 -5.75 2.91
CA ASP A 206 -3.90 -6.22 1.84
C ASP A 206 -4.66 -7.10 0.84
N TYR A 207 -5.47 -8.04 1.33
CA TYR A 207 -6.33 -8.87 0.49
C TYR A 207 -7.31 -8.03 -0.34
N LEU A 208 -8.01 -7.07 0.29
CA LEU A 208 -9.01 -6.23 -0.37
C LEU A 208 -8.39 -5.30 -1.41
N ALA A 209 -7.20 -4.76 -1.14
CA ALA A 209 -6.44 -3.96 -2.10
C ALA A 209 -6.06 -4.80 -3.33
N ALA A 210 -5.46 -5.98 -3.13
CA ALA A 210 -5.10 -6.90 -4.20
C ALA A 210 -6.33 -7.37 -5.00
N ARG A 211 -7.47 -7.57 -4.32
CA ARG A 211 -8.73 -7.94 -4.97
C ARG A 211 -9.26 -6.82 -5.85
N ARG A 212 -9.25 -5.58 -5.35
CA ARG A 212 -9.77 -4.41 -6.05
C ARG A 212 -8.90 -3.99 -7.24
N GLU A 213 -7.59 -4.22 -7.17
CA GLU A 213 -6.69 -4.04 -8.31
C GLU A 213 -7.07 -4.96 -9.49
N ARG A 214 -7.44 -6.21 -9.20
CA ARG A 214 -7.88 -7.19 -10.22
C ARG A 214 -9.33 -6.97 -10.66
N GLU A 215 -10.18 -6.50 -9.75
CA GLU A 215 -11.61 -6.31 -9.96
C GLU A 215 -12.03 -4.93 -9.41
N PRO A 216 -11.93 -3.85 -10.20
CA PRO A 216 -12.22 -2.49 -9.75
C PRO A 216 -13.64 -2.30 -9.20
N GLY A 217 -14.60 -3.13 -9.63
CA GLY A 217 -15.98 -3.15 -9.16
C GLY A 217 -16.23 -3.97 -7.89
N TYR A 218 -15.19 -4.52 -7.25
CA TYR A 218 -15.36 -5.35 -6.05
C TYR A 218 -15.95 -4.53 -4.88
N SER A 219 -16.94 -5.13 -4.21
CA SER A 219 -17.66 -4.56 -3.08
C SER A 219 -17.85 -5.61 -1.97
N LEU A 220 -17.93 -5.12 -0.73
CA LEU A 220 -18.20 -5.88 0.48
C LEU A 220 -19.72 -6.06 0.74
N ASN A 221 -20.58 -5.48 -0.11
CA ASN A 221 -22.03 -5.68 -0.02
C ASN A 221 -22.38 -7.18 -0.10
N GLY A 222 -23.14 -7.67 0.88
CA GLY A 222 -23.52 -9.08 0.99
C GLY A 222 -22.40 -10.02 1.47
N ARG A 223 -21.24 -9.50 1.88
CA ARG A 223 -20.16 -10.30 2.47
C ARG A 223 -20.29 -10.39 3.99
N THR A 224 -19.79 -11.49 4.55
CA THR A 224 -19.61 -11.68 5.99
C THR A 224 -18.12 -11.72 6.33
N LEU A 225 -17.76 -11.41 7.57
CA LEU A 225 -16.36 -11.46 8.01
C LEU A 225 -15.76 -12.84 7.80
N ALA A 226 -16.49 -13.90 8.16
CA ALA A 226 -16.07 -15.28 7.93
C ALA A 226 -15.83 -15.61 6.45
N SER A 227 -16.63 -15.05 5.53
CA SER A 227 -16.43 -15.25 4.09
C SER A 227 -15.16 -14.54 3.60
N LEU A 228 -14.88 -13.33 4.10
CA LEU A 228 -13.65 -12.60 3.77
C LEU A 228 -12.42 -13.30 4.35
N GLN A 229 -12.47 -13.77 5.60
CA GLN A 229 -11.38 -14.52 6.23
C GLN A 229 -11.02 -15.79 5.44
N ARG A 230 -12.02 -16.56 4.98
CA ARG A 230 -11.77 -17.74 4.12
C ARG A 230 -11.10 -17.35 2.79
N GLN A 231 -11.60 -16.31 2.13
CA GLN A 231 -11.03 -15.84 0.86
C GLN A 231 -9.60 -15.30 1.02
N MET A 232 -9.32 -14.58 2.10
CA MET A 232 -7.99 -14.10 2.48
C MET A 232 -7.05 -15.27 2.77
N ALA A 233 -7.49 -16.28 3.53
CA ALA A 233 -6.68 -17.47 3.81
C ALA A 233 -6.37 -18.29 2.54
N GLU A 234 -7.31 -18.38 1.60
CA GLU A 234 -7.06 -18.93 0.26
C GLU A 234 -6.01 -18.11 -0.50
N TRP A 235 -6.14 -16.78 -0.49
CA TRP A 235 -5.20 -15.90 -1.16
C TRP A 235 -3.78 -15.98 -0.56
N HIS A 236 -3.63 -16.05 0.76
CA HIS A 236 -2.34 -16.29 1.40
C HIS A 236 -1.72 -17.64 1.00
N ARG A 237 -2.52 -18.71 0.93
CA ARG A 237 -2.04 -20.02 0.44
C ARG A 237 -1.57 -19.97 -1.02
N ASP A 238 -2.26 -19.19 -1.85
CA ASP A 238 -1.83 -18.96 -3.23
C ASP A 238 -0.48 -18.23 -3.27
N LEU A 239 -0.32 -17.16 -2.48
CA LEU A 239 0.94 -16.41 -2.38
C LEU A 239 2.10 -17.28 -1.90
N GLU A 240 1.87 -18.13 -0.88
CA GLU A 240 2.87 -19.07 -0.39
C GLU A 240 3.27 -20.08 -1.47
N THR A 241 2.28 -20.60 -2.21
CA THR A 241 2.53 -21.52 -3.32
C THR A 241 3.34 -20.87 -4.43
N ILE A 242 3.00 -19.62 -4.80
CA ILE A 242 3.75 -18.81 -5.77
C ILE A 242 5.18 -18.63 -5.29
N ALA A 243 5.39 -18.18 -4.05
CA ALA A 243 6.71 -17.96 -3.47
C ALA A 243 7.57 -19.24 -3.47
N ARG A 244 6.98 -20.40 -3.16
CA ARG A 244 7.65 -21.70 -3.21
C ARG A 244 8.08 -22.09 -4.62
N ILE A 245 7.21 -21.90 -5.61
CA ILE A 245 7.52 -22.18 -7.03
C ILE A 245 8.62 -21.24 -7.52
N GLU A 246 8.52 -19.96 -7.20
CA GLU A 246 9.52 -18.94 -7.53
C GLU A 246 10.89 -19.25 -6.91
N ALA A 247 10.92 -19.71 -5.65
CA ALA A 247 12.15 -20.15 -5.00
C ALA A 247 12.76 -21.40 -5.66
N ALA A 248 11.93 -22.34 -6.13
CA ALA A 248 12.41 -23.47 -6.91
C ALA A 248 12.97 -23.04 -8.27
N ARG A 249 12.27 -22.15 -8.98
CA ARG A 249 12.72 -21.59 -10.26
C ARG A 249 14.08 -20.93 -10.10
N ARG A 250 14.23 -20.00 -9.15
CA ARG A 250 15.50 -19.31 -8.89
C ARG A 250 16.65 -20.28 -8.61
N ARG A 251 16.41 -21.37 -7.87
CA ARG A 251 17.43 -22.41 -7.61
C ARG A 251 17.85 -23.13 -8.90
N ALA A 252 16.89 -23.52 -9.73
CA ALA A 252 17.16 -24.20 -11.00
C ALA A 252 17.95 -23.31 -11.98
N PHE A 253 17.57 -22.04 -12.11
CA PHE A 253 18.26 -21.09 -12.98
C PHE A 253 19.70 -20.79 -12.53
N ARG A 254 19.92 -20.61 -11.22
CA ARG A 254 21.28 -20.44 -10.68
C ARG A 254 22.16 -21.67 -10.92
N ALA A 255 21.60 -22.87 -10.78
CA ALA A 255 22.32 -24.11 -11.07
C ALA A 255 22.70 -24.24 -12.57
N ALA A 256 21.94 -23.61 -13.47
CA ALA A 256 22.20 -23.56 -14.90
C ALA A 256 23.11 -22.37 -15.32
N GLY A 257 23.59 -21.55 -14.38
CA GLY A 257 24.49 -20.42 -14.66
C GLY A 257 23.82 -19.20 -15.30
N GLY A 258 22.49 -19.08 -15.22
CA GLY A 258 21.73 -17.96 -15.81
C GLY A 258 21.24 -16.91 -14.81
N GLU A 259 20.90 -15.73 -15.32
CA GLU A 259 20.17 -14.69 -14.59
C GLU A 259 18.68 -15.06 -14.46
N PRO A 260 18.02 -14.75 -13.33
CA PRO A 260 16.65 -15.14 -13.09
C PRO A 260 15.65 -14.32 -13.93
N GLU A 261 15.21 -14.85 -15.06
CA GLU A 261 14.01 -14.36 -15.75
C GLU A 261 12.75 -14.69 -14.93
N GLY A 262 11.73 -13.83 -14.96
CA GLY A 262 10.44 -13.98 -14.26
C GLY A 262 9.55 -15.15 -14.73
N ARG A 263 10.07 -16.03 -15.59
CA ARG A 263 9.37 -17.14 -16.25
C ARG A 263 10.34 -18.29 -16.48
N TRP A 264 9.84 -19.52 -16.64
CA TRP A 264 10.66 -20.63 -17.16
C TRP A 264 10.55 -20.72 -18.69
N ALA A 265 11.52 -21.39 -19.32
CA ALA A 265 11.65 -21.43 -20.79
C ALA A 265 10.40 -21.95 -21.52
N GLY A 266 9.69 -22.91 -20.91
CA GLY A 266 8.47 -23.45 -21.47
C GLY A 266 8.71 -24.38 -22.68
N SER A 267 7.69 -24.53 -23.51
CA SER A 267 7.71 -25.33 -24.74
C SER A 267 8.00 -24.38 -25.90
N PRO A 268 8.74 -24.79 -26.94
CA PRO A 268 8.97 -23.97 -28.14
C PRO A 268 7.72 -23.79 -29.01
N LEU A 269 6.62 -24.48 -28.72
CA LEU A 269 5.36 -24.30 -29.45
C LEU A 269 4.79 -22.91 -29.15
N ASP A 270 4.33 -22.18 -30.17
CA ASP A 270 3.63 -20.92 -29.90
C ASP A 270 2.20 -21.16 -29.43
N ASP A 271 1.67 -20.16 -28.74
CA ASP A 271 0.24 -19.99 -28.50
C ASP A 271 -0.58 -20.15 -29.79
N TRP A 272 -1.83 -20.59 -29.63
CA TRP A 272 -2.75 -20.84 -30.73
C TRP A 272 -4.05 -20.09 -30.53
N SER A 273 -4.60 -19.54 -31.61
CA SER A 273 -5.90 -18.89 -31.59
C SER A 273 -6.72 -19.30 -32.80
N TRP A 274 -8.02 -19.47 -32.59
CA TRP A 274 -8.95 -19.90 -33.64
C TRP A 274 -10.32 -19.27 -33.45
N LYS A 275 -10.94 -18.83 -34.56
CA LYS A 275 -12.29 -18.28 -34.60
C LYS A 275 -13.16 -19.22 -35.43
N PRO A 276 -14.32 -19.68 -34.92
CA PRO A 276 -15.26 -20.48 -35.71
C PRO A 276 -15.72 -19.71 -36.96
N THR A 277 -15.88 -20.41 -38.09
CA THR A 277 -16.44 -19.84 -39.32
C THR A 277 -17.95 -19.65 -39.19
N ALA A 278 -18.55 -18.76 -40.00
CA ALA A 278 -19.95 -18.34 -39.86
C ALA A 278 -21.00 -19.48 -39.78
N GLY A 279 -20.73 -20.67 -40.35
CA GLY A 279 -21.58 -21.86 -40.24
C GLY A 279 -21.38 -22.71 -38.97
N GLU A 280 -20.29 -22.50 -38.23
CA GLU A 280 -19.95 -23.18 -36.96
C GLU A 280 -20.19 -22.27 -35.73
N VAL A 281 -20.48 -20.98 -35.95
CA VAL A 281 -20.70 -19.99 -34.89
C VAL A 281 -22.01 -20.26 -34.16
N ARG A 282 -21.90 -20.75 -32.92
CA ARG A 282 -23.06 -20.82 -32.00
C ARG A 282 -23.33 -19.49 -31.31
N VAL A 283 -22.30 -18.65 -31.14
CA VAL A 283 -22.39 -17.35 -30.47
C VAL A 283 -21.52 -16.31 -31.18
N ARG A 284 -22.05 -15.11 -31.44
CA ARG A 284 -21.31 -14.03 -32.11
C ARG A 284 -19.98 -13.73 -31.41
N LYS A 285 -18.93 -13.46 -32.19
CA LYS A 285 -17.57 -13.10 -31.73
C LYS A 285 -16.91 -14.14 -30.82
N GLU A 286 -17.22 -15.41 -31.02
CA GLU A 286 -16.55 -16.50 -30.35
C GLU A 286 -15.10 -16.70 -30.84
N GLN A 287 -14.19 -16.92 -29.89
CA GLN A 287 -12.78 -17.23 -30.17
C GLN A 287 -12.24 -18.23 -29.14
N PHE A 288 -11.43 -19.17 -29.60
CA PHE A 288 -10.68 -20.08 -28.74
C PHE A 288 -9.20 -19.70 -28.75
N THR A 289 -8.57 -19.85 -27.60
CA THR A 289 -7.14 -19.60 -27.41
C THR A 289 -6.54 -20.71 -26.58
N VAL A 290 -5.32 -21.14 -26.93
CA VAL A 290 -4.53 -22.08 -26.14
C VAL A 290 -3.21 -21.40 -25.83
N THR A 291 -2.99 -21.13 -24.54
CA THR A 291 -1.83 -20.37 -24.06
C THR A 291 -1.03 -21.20 -23.08
N GLN A 292 0.30 -21.16 -23.22
CA GLN A 292 1.17 -21.82 -22.28
C GLN A 292 1.25 -21.06 -20.95
N LEU A 293 1.25 -21.79 -19.84
CA LEU A 293 1.48 -21.23 -18.50
C LEU A 293 2.97 -21.35 -18.15
N VAL A 294 3.66 -20.22 -18.05
CA VAL A 294 5.12 -20.14 -17.91
C VAL A 294 5.58 -19.41 -16.65
N THR A 295 4.63 -18.98 -15.81
CA THR A 295 4.89 -18.30 -14.54
C THR A 295 4.17 -18.98 -13.37
N ALA A 296 4.69 -18.75 -12.15
CA ALA A 296 4.09 -19.30 -10.94
C ALA A 296 2.64 -18.79 -10.74
N ASP A 297 2.41 -17.50 -10.98
CA ASP A 297 1.10 -16.86 -10.93
C ASP A 297 0.09 -17.52 -11.88
N GLU A 298 0.48 -17.78 -13.12
CA GLU A 298 -0.39 -18.42 -14.11
C GLU A 298 -0.78 -19.85 -13.71
N LEU A 299 0.18 -20.66 -13.24
CA LEU A 299 -0.10 -22.02 -12.79
C LEU A 299 -1.03 -22.05 -11.58
N VAL A 300 -0.80 -21.18 -10.60
CA VAL A 300 -1.64 -21.11 -9.39
C VAL A 300 -3.03 -20.57 -9.73
N ALA A 301 -3.13 -19.55 -10.59
CA ALA A 301 -4.40 -19.03 -11.07
C ALA A 301 -5.20 -20.07 -11.85
N GLU A 302 -4.55 -20.88 -12.70
CA GLU A 302 -5.19 -22.00 -13.41
C GLU A 302 -5.70 -23.05 -12.42
N SER A 303 -4.85 -23.47 -11.48
CA SER A 303 -5.20 -24.41 -10.40
C SER A 303 -6.47 -23.98 -9.66
N ARG A 304 -6.53 -22.72 -9.25
CA ARG A 304 -7.68 -22.15 -8.53
C ARG A 304 -8.93 -22.11 -9.40
N ALA A 305 -8.84 -21.55 -10.61
CA ALA A 305 -10.00 -21.39 -11.50
C ALA A 305 -10.60 -22.73 -11.96
N MET A 306 -9.74 -23.74 -12.13
CA MET A 306 -10.13 -25.06 -12.63
C MET A 306 -10.34 -26.09 -11.52
N HIS A 307 -10.16 -25.73 -10.24
CA HIS A 307 -10.30 -26.62 -9.08
C HIS A 307 -9.50 -27.93 -9.22
N HIS A 308 -8.22 -27.80 -9.58
CA HIS A 308 -7.28 -28.92 -9.65
C HIS A 308 -5.86 -28.50 -9.25
N CYS A 309 -4.96 -29.48 -9.07
CA CYS A 309 -3.64 -29.27 -8.46
C CYS A 309 -2.51 -29.09 -9.50
N VAL A 310 -2.77 -28.50 -10.67
CA VAL A 310 -1.73 -28.35 -11.71
C VAL A 310 -0.51 -27.56 -11.25
N SER A 311 -0.64 -26.66 -10.27
CA SER A 311 0.49 -25.95 -9.65
C SER A 311 1.52 -26.88 -9.01
N SER A 312 1.14 -28.11 -8.65
CA SER A 312 2.07 -29.14 -8.15
C SER A 312 3.05 -29.61 -9.24
N TYR A 313 2.77 -29.35 -10.52
CA TYR A 313 3.59 -29.78 -11.65
C TYR A 313 4.70 -28.76 -11.97
N ALA A 314 4.78 -27.66 -11.22
CA ALA A 314 5.74 -26.58 -11.46
C ALA A 314 7.20 -27.06 -11.58
N GLN A 315 7.65 -28.06 -10.80
CA GLN A 315 9.00 -28.60 -10.91
C GLN A 315 9.26 -29.27 -12.28
N LYS A 316 8.27 -29.98 -12.82
CA LYS A 316 8.36 -30.55 -14.16
C LYS A 316 8.41 -29.45 -15.21
N CYS A 317 7.65 -28.37 -15.03
CA CYS A 317 7.69 -27.22 -15.93
C CYS A 317 9.04 -26.48 -15.91
N ILE A 318 9.56 -26.20 -14.71
CA ILE A 318 10.85 -25.54 -14.51
C ILE A 318 12.00 -26.35 -15.12
N SER A 319 11.98 -27.68 -14.97
CA SER A 319 12.98 -28.58 -15.56
C SER A 319 12.74 -28.92 -17.04
N GLY A 320 11.70 -28.33 -17.64
CA GLY A 320 11.30 -28.60 -19.02
C GLY A 320 10.82 -30.03 -19.27
N GLN A 321 10.46 -30.81 -18.24
CA GLN A 321 9.87 -32.15 -18.37
C GLN A 321 8.43 -32.15 -18.88
N ALA A 322 7.70 -31.08 -18.57
CA ALA A 322 6.31 -30.90 -18.99
C ALA A 322 6.04 -29.44 -19.35
N SER A 323 5.03 -29.21 -20.18
CA SER A 323 4.44 -27.90 -20.41
C SER A 323 2.95 -27.95 -20.13
N ILE A 324 2.43 -26.91 -19.48
CA ILE A 324 1.01 -26.80 -19.13
C ILE A 324 0.38 -25.70 -19.96
N TRP A 325 -0.78 -26.00 -20.51
CA TRP A 325 -1.51 -25.15 -21.44
C TRP A 325 -2.95 -24.95 -20.97
N SER A 326 -3.47 -23.75 -21.15
CA SER A 326 -4.85 -23.38 -20.82
C SER A 326 -5.64 -23.14 -22.10
N LEU A 327 -6.62 -23.99 -22.38
CA LEU A 327 -7.62 -23.76 -23.43
C LEU A 327 -8.71 -22.85 -22.87
N ARG A 328 -8.93 -21.72 -23.53
CA ARG A 328 -9.89 -20.69 -23.13
C ARG A 328 -10.82 -20.37 -24.29
N ARG A 329 -12.08 -20.08 -23.96
CA ARG A 329 -13.12 -19.59 -24.86
C ARG A 329 -13.44 -18.15 -24.50
N CYS A 330 -13.32 -17.26 -25.47
CA CYS A 330 -13.69 -15.85 -25.36
C CYS A 330 -14.99 -15.62 -26.13
N VAL A 331 -15.99 -15.03 -25.47
CA VAL A 331 -17.26 -14.63 -26.08
C VAL A 331 -17.54 -13.21 -25.66
N GLU A 332 -17.59 -12.29 -26.62
CA GLU A 332 -17.86 -10.86 -26.37
C GLU A 332 -16.95 -10.24 -25.28
N GLY A 333 -15.68 -10.67 -25.23
CA GLY A 333 -14.70 -10.22 -24.22
C GLY A 333 -14.70 -11.03 -22.92
N ASN A 334 -15.69 -11.89 -22.69
CA ASN A 334 -15.72 -12.77 -21.53
C ASN A 334 -14.87 -14.02 -21.76
N ILE A 335 -13.81 -14.17 -21.00
CA ILE A 335 -12.88 -15.31 -21.09
C ILE A 335 -13.28 -16.39 -20.09
N LYS A 336 -13.58 -17.58 -20.59
CA LYS A 336 -13.84 -18.79 -19.80
C LYS A 336 -12.76 -19.83 -20.05
N ARG A 337 -12.12 -20.33 -18.99
CA ARG A 337 -11.23 -21.49 -19.06
C ARG A 337 -12.05 -22.77 -19.29
N LEU A 338 -11.60 -23.61 -20.21
CA LEU A 338 -12.28 -24.84 -20.58
C LEU A 338 -11.48 -26.07 -20.15
N LEU A 339 -10.21 -26.16 -20.57
CA LEU A 339 -9.34 -27.30 -20.31
C LEU A 339 -7.95 -26.84 -19.91
N THR A 340 -7.32 -27.62 -19.04
CA THR A 340 -5.90 -27.57 -18.74
C THR A 340 -5.24 -28.82 -19.33
N ILE A 341 -4.19 -28.63 -20.10
CA ILE A 341 -3.54 -29.67 -20.90
C ILE A 341 -2.07 -29.78 -20.49
N GLU A 342 -1.61 -30.98 -20.17
CA GLU A 342 -0.20 -31.30 -19.94
C GLU A 342 0.37 -31.97 -21.19
N LEU A 343 1.47 -31.41 -21.71
CA LEU A 343 2.32 -32.05 -22.71
C LEU A 343 3.64 -32.48 -22.07
N ASN A 344 4.19 -33.60 -22.53
CA ASN A 344 5.57 -33.99 -22.21
C ASN A 344 6.59 -33.26 -23.12
N ARG A 345 7.89 -33.55 -22.93
CA ARG A 345 9.00 -33.02 -23.74
C ARG A 345 8.90 -33.30 -25.23
N GLN A 346 8.21 -34.37 -25.63
CA GLN A 346 8.02 -34.77 -27.02
C GLN A 346 6.73 -34.20 -27.62
N HIS A 347 6.07 -33.26 -26.94
CA HIS A 347 4.79 -32.68 -27.36
C HIS A 347 3.67 -33.71 -27.50
N HIS A 348 3.70 -34.76 -26.68
CA HIS A 348 2.57 -35.69 -26.56
C HIS A 348 1.65 -35.25 -25.43
N VAL A 349 0.35 -35.33 -25.66
CA VAL A 349 -0.65 -35.08 -24.62
C VAL A 349 -0.58 -36.18 -23.56
N VAL A 350 -0.24 -35.79 -22.35
CA VAL A 350 -0.22 -36.68 -21.16
C VAL A 350 -1.56 -36.64 -20.46
N GLN A 351 -2.12 -35.45 -20.30
CA GLN A 351 -3.35 -35.26 -19.54
C GLN A 351 -4.16 -34.06 -20.08
N VAL A 352 -5.49 -34.21 -20.08
CA VAL A 352 -6.44 -33.14 -20.41
C VAL A 352 -7.56 -33.16 -19.37
N ARG A 353 -7.73 -32.07 -18.62
CA ARG A 353 -8.74 -31.97 -17.55
C ARG A 353 -9.48 -30.64 -17.62
N GLY A 354 -10.80 -30.70 -17.48
CA GLY A 354 -11.63 -29.53 -17.26
C GLY A 354 -11.77 -29.19 -15.78
N HIS A 355 -12.69 -28.28 -15.47
CA HIS A 355 -13.02 -27.87 -14.11
C HIS A 355 -13.37 -29.07 -13.21
N GLY A 356 -12.78 -29.13 -12.01
CA GLY A 356 -12.97 -30.23 -11.06
C GLY A 356 -12.47 -31.58 -11.57
N ASN A 357 -11.42 -31.60 -12.39
CA ASN A 357 -10.85 -32.79 -13.02
C ASN A 357 -11.78 -33.56 -13.98
N ARG A 358 -12.88 -32.93 -14.44
CA ARG A 358 -13.78 -33.56 -15.43
C ARG A 358 -13.05 -33.87 -16.74
N LEU A 359 -13.57 -34.82 -17.50
CA LEU A 359 -13.11 -35.10 -18.86
C LEU A 359 -13.56 -34.00 -19.83
N ALA A 360 -12.85 -33.91 -20.96
CA ALA A 360 -13.19 -33.01 -22.05
C ALA A 360 -14.52 -33.41 -22.71
N THR A 361 -15.37 -32.43 -23.01
CA THR A 361 -16.60 -32.66 -23.77
C THR A 361 -16.28 -32.96 -25.25
N ALA A 362 -17.26 -33.45 -26.01
CA ALA A 362 -17.08 -33.68 -27.45
C ALA A 362 -16.67 -32.41 -28.21
N GLU A 363 -17.30 -31.28 -27.91
CA GLU A 363 -16.96 -29.97 -28.50
C GLU A 363 -15.54 -29.53 -28.14
N GLU A 364 -15.16 -29.66 -26.86
CA GLU A 364 -13.80 -29.33 -26.42
C GLU A 364 -12.74 -30.23 -27.06
N ARG A 365 -13.04 -31.52 -27.27
CA ARG A 365 -12.18 -32.46 -27.98
C ARG A 365 -12.00 -32.10 -29.45
N GLN A 366 -13.04 -31.58 -30.11
CA GLN A 366 -12.92 -31.09 -31.49
C GLN A 366 -11.97 -29.89 -31.57
N VAL A 367 -12.09 -28.93 -30.65
CA VAL A 367 -11.19 -27.78 -30.58
C VAL A 367 -9.76 -28.21 -30.26
N LEU A 368 -9.59 -29.13 -29.30
CA LEU A 368 -8.29 -29.73 -28.97
C LEU A 368 -7.66 -30.41 -30.19
N GLY A 369 -8.44 -31.15 -30.98
CA GLY A 369 -7.97 -31.79 -32.21
C GLY A 369 -7.50 -30.78 -33.27
N ARG A 370 -8.18 -29.64 -33.40
CA ARG A 370 -7.75 -28.55 -34.29
C ARG A 370 -6.42 -27.96 -33.84
N TRP A 371 -6.26 -27.69 -32.55
CA TRP A 371 -4.99 -27.22 -31.98
C TRP A 371 -3.88 -28.25 -32.20
N ALA A 372 -4.14 -29.52 -31.90
CA ALA A 372 -3.17 -30.59 -32.03
C ALA A 372 -2.69 -30.76 -33.47
N LYS A 373 -3.61 -30.72 -34.45
CA LYS A 373 -3.27 -30.75 -35.87
C LYS A 373 -2.45 -29.52 -36.29
N ALA A 374 -2.82 -28.33 -35.82
CA ALA A 374 -2.14 -27.08 -36.18
C ALA A 374 -0.70 -27.00 -35.62
N LYS A 375 -0.44 -27.63 -34.48
CA LYS A 375 0.86 -27.58 -33.77
C LYS A 375 1.63 -28.91 -33.82
N ALA A 376 1.18 -29.86 -34.65
CA ALA A 376 1.77 -31.21 -34.77
C ALA A 376 1.94 -31.96 -33.43
N ILE A 377 0.95 -31.83 -32.55
CA ILE A 377 0.92 -32.46 -31.21
C ILE A 377 0.31 -33.85 -31.35
N ALA A 378 0.94 -34.87 -30.76
CA ALA A 378 0.38 -36.21 -30.73
C ALA A 378 -0.69 -36.32 -29.64
N LEU A 379 -1.92 -36.64 -30.04
CA LEU A 379 -2.98 -37.01 -29.11
C LEU A 379 -2.79 -38.49 -28.73
N SER A 380 -2.61 -38.76 -27.43
CA SER A 380 -2.63 -40.13 -26.92
C SER A 380 -4.04 -40.71 -27.10
N GLU A 381 -4.16 -41.83 -27.80
CA GLU A 381 -5.38 -42.64 -27.87
C GLU A 381 -5.63 -43.34 -26.53
N ARG A 382 -6.22 -42.67 -25.54
CA ARG A 382 -6.84 -43.34 -24.38
C ARG A 382 -8.07 -42.61 -23.89
#